data_AF-A0A384J8V9-F1
#
_entry.id   AF-A0A384J8V9-F1
#
_cell.length_a   1.000
_cell.length_b   1.000
_cell.length_c   1.000
_cell.angle_alpha   90.00
_cell.angle_beta   90.00
_cell.angle_gamma   90.00
#
_symmetry.space_group_name_H-M   'P 1'
#
loop_
_entity.id
_entity.type
_entity.pdbx_description
1 polymer ?
#
loop_
_entity_poly.entity_id
_entity_poly.type
_entity_poly.pdbx_seq_one_letter_code
_entity_poly.pdbx_strand_id
1 'polypeptide(L)'
;MFSKKITALALVSAVKAHGTVSGIVADGIYYDGYNPSYQYTSPAPVTVGWLIPKDLDNGFISPAAYTTSDIICHVDAAPAQIEAPVKAGGKVELQWTPWPVSHKGPVIDYLANCNGPCETVDKTKLQWFKIDQVGLISPTAETSGLWGTDVLIANNNSWTVTIPSDIATGNYVLRHEIIALHSASSVNGAQNYPQCVNLAIKGTGTAKPAGVSATSFYTPTDPGIQFSLYGTLTSYTIPGPALYSGAISVTQTLPAAPTASATGVYTVS
;
A
#
# COMPACT_ATOMS: atom_id res chain seq x y z
N MET A 1 -3.38 -22.93 58.08
CA MET A 1 -3.22 -21.75 57.19
C MET A 1 -3.14 -22.24 55.75
N PHE A 2 -4.20 -22.09 54.96
CA PHE A 2 -4.23 -22.52 53.56
C PHE A 2 -3.64 -21.41 52.67
N SER A 3 -2.45 -21.65 52.13
CA SER A 3 -1.76 -20.72 51.22
C SER A 3 -2.39 -20.78 49.83
N LYS A 4 -3.14 -19.74 49.44
CA LYS A 4 -3.73 -19.58 48.11
C LYS A 4 -2.63 -19.21 47.11
N LYS A 5 -2.30 -20.12 46.20
CA LYS A 5 -1.43 -19.85 45.05
C LYS A 5 -2.21 -19.03 44.01
N ILE A 6 -1.85 -17.76 43.83
CA ILE A 6 -2.35 -16.93 42.74
C ILE A 6 -1.48 -17.23 41.52
N THR A 7 -2.04 -17.94 40.53
CA THR A 7 -1.40 -18.13 39.23
C THR A 7 -1.62 -16.86 38.41
N ALA A 8 -0.58 -16.04 38.26
CA ALA A 8 -0.61 -14.89 37.37
C ALA A 8 -0.51 -15.38 35.92
N LEU A 9 -1.61 -15.26 35.17
CA LEU A 9 -1.65 -15.58 33.74
C LEU A 9 -1.10 -14.36 32.97
N ALA A 10 0.16 -14.43 32.55
CA ALA A 10 0.76 -13.41 31.68
C ALA A 10 0.19 -13.56 30.27
N LEU A 11 -0.77 -12.70 29.91
CA LEU A 11 -1.25 -12.55 28.54
C LEU A 11 -0.18 -11.81 27.74
N VAL A 12 0.68 -12.54 27.02
CA VAL A 12 1.57 -11.96 26.03
C VAL A 12 0.70 -11.53 24.85
N SER A 13 0.27 -10.27 24.82
CA SER A 13 -0.36 -9.69 23.65
C SER A 13 0.67 -9.69 22.51
N ALA A 14 0.48 -10.56 21.52
CA ALA A 14 1.23 -10.52 20.29
C ALA A 14 0.84 -9.23 19.55
N VAL A 15 1.56 -8.14 19.82
CA VAL A 15 1.43 -6.92 19.03
C VAL A 15 2.03 -7.24 17.68
N LYS A 16 1.18 -7.56 16.69
CA LYS A 16 1.59 -7.42 15.29
C LYS A 16 1.75 -5.93 15.05
N ALA A 17 3.00 -5.48 15.12
CA ALA A 17 3.37 -4.08 14.93
C ALA A 17 3.50 -3.71 13.44
N HIS A 18 3.16 -4.61 12.52
CA HIS A 18 3.36 -4.40 11.10
C HIS A 18 2.20 -5.01 10.29
N GLY A 19 2.18 -4.79 8.98
CA GLY A 19 1.07 -5.23 8.15
C GLY A 19 1.38 -5.34 6.67
N THR A 20 0.47 -5.98 5.94
CA THR A 20 0.51 -6.14 4.48
C THR A 20 -0.90 -6.01 3.90
N VAL A 21 -1.00 -5.76 2.59
CA VAL A 21 -2.28 -5.78 1.86
C VAL A 21 -2.73 -7.22 1.68
N SER A 22 -3.77 -7.59 2.42
CA SER A 22 -4.35 -8.94 2.42
C SER A 22 -5.24 -9.23 1.21
N GLY A 23 -5.79 -8.20 0.58
CA GLY A 23 -6.67 -8.33 -0.58
C GLY A 23 -7.11 -6.98 -1.11
N ILE A 24 -7.79 -7.01 -2.26
CA ILE A 24 -8.38 -5.82 -2.87
C ILE A 24 -9.82 -6.09 -3.30
N VAL A 25 -10.61 -5.02 -3.39
CA VAL A 25 -11.93 -5.03 -4.04
C VAL A 25 -11.86 -4.10 -5.25
N ALA A 26 -11.82 -4.67 -6.45
CA ALA A 26 -11.79 -3.91 -7.71
C ALA A 26 -13.18 -3.96 -8.36
N ASP A 27 -13.78 -2.79 -8.59
CA ASP A 27 -15.16 -2.64 -9.11
C ASP A 27 -16.18 -3.56 -8.41
N GLY A 28 -16.04 -3.71 -7.09
CA GLY A 28 -16.96 -4.49 -6.24
C GLY A 28 -16.67 -5.99 -6.19
N ILE A 29 -15.60 -6.48 -6.81
CA ILE A 29 -15.19 -7.90 -6.77
C ILE A 29 -13.93 -8.03 -5.91
N TYR A 30 -13.96 -8.94 -4.94
CA TYR A 30 -12.81 -9.25 -4.08
C TYR A 30 -11.79 -10.16 -4.80
N TYR A 31 -10.52 -9.85 -4.60
CA TYR A 31 -9.38 -10.64 -5.06
C TYR A 31 -8.35 -10.77 -3.94
N ASP A 32 -7.76 -11.96 -3.81
CA ASP A 32 -6.74 -12.21 -2.81
C ASP A 32 -5.45 -11.44 -3.10
N GLY A 33 -4.92 -10.81 -2.05
CA GLY A 33 -3.54 -10.35 -1.99
C GLY A 33 -2.61 -11.53 -1.72
N TYR A 34 -1.31 -11.30 -1.81
CA TYR A 34 -0.35 -12.36 -1.53
C TYR A 34 -0.09 -12.46 -0.03
N ASN A 35 -0.29 -13.65 0.54
CA ASN A 35 0.19 -13.98 1.87
C ASN A 35 1.55 -14.68 1.77
N PRO A 36 2.62 -14.22 2.44
CA PRO A 36 3.93 -14.86 2.46
C PRO A 36 3.91 -16.36 2.81
N SER A 37 2.93 -16.82 3.60
CA SER A 37 2.78 -18.24 3.93
C SER A 37 2.33 -19.11 2.75
N TYR A 38 1.82 -18.52 1.66
CA TYR A 38 1.44 -19.25 0.45
C TYR A 38 2.62 -19.99 -0.19
N GLN A 39 3.86 -19.55 0.07
CA GLN A 39 5.06 -20.28 -0.36
C GLN A 39 5.17 -21.71 0.22
N TYR A 40 4.44 -22.00 1.31
CA TYR A 40 4.40 -23.32 1.96
C TYR A 40 3.14 -24.13 1.60
N THR A 41 2.27 -23.60 0.72
CA THR A 41 1.03 -24.27 0.29
C THR A 41 1.23 -24.91 -1.09
N SER A 42 0.67 -26.10 -1.31
CA SER A 42 0.80 -26.82 -2.59
C SER A 42 -0.56 -27.36 -3.10
N PRO A 43 -1.07 -26.89 -4.26
CA PRO A 43 -0.54 -25.77 -5.04
C PRO A 43 -0.69 -24.44 -4.28
N ALA A 44 0.24 -23.51 -4.49
CA ALA A 44 0.11 -22.16 -3.95
C ALA A 44 -1.08 -21.43 -4.61
N PRO A 45 -1.87 -20.65 -3.85
CA PRO A 45 -2.91 -19.79 -4.42
C PRO A 45 -2.36 -18.82 -5.46
N VAL A 46 -3.18 -18.49 -6.44
CA VAL A 46 -2.90 -17.47 -7.46
C VAL A 46 -3.54 -16.15 -7.01
N THR A 47 -2.78 -15.06 -7.01
CA THR A 47 -3.20 -13.79 -6.40
C THR A 47 -2.98 -12.62 -7.36
N VAL A 48 -3.75 -11.56 -7.17
CA VAL A 48 -3.50 -10.28 -7.88
C VAL A 48 -2.43 -9.45 -7.17
N GLY A 49 -2.18 -9.74 -5.88
CA GLY A 49 -1.07 -9.18 -5.12
C GLY A 49 0.27 -9.78 -5.53
N TRP A 50 1.29 -8.93 -5.60
CA TRP A 50 2.66 -9.31 -5.89
C TRP A 50 3.20 -10.24 -4.81
N LEU A 51 4.00 -11.22 -5.22
CA LEU A 51 4.60 -12.17 -4.29
C LEU A 51 5.62 -11.43 -3.44
N ILE A 52 5.61 -11.65 -2.13
CA ILE A 52 6.55 -11.07 -1.15
C ILE A 52 7.02 -12.17 -0.19
N PRO A 53 7.67 -13.24 -0.69
CA PRO A 53 7.92 -14.46 0.08
C PRO A 53 8.81 -14.24 1.31
N LYS A 54 9.61 -13.17 1.34
CA LYS A 54 10.47 -12.84 2.48
C LYS A 54 9.81 -11.95 3.53
N ASP A 55 8.60 -11.46 3.29
CA ASP A 55 7.86 -10.60 4.22
C ASP A 55 7.13 -11.38 5.33
N LEU A 56 7.80 -12.36 5.93
CA LEU A 56 7.18 -13.27 6.91
C LEU A 56 6.82 -12.58 8.24
N ASP A 57 7.42 -11.44 8.53
CA ASP A 57 7.18 -10.61 9.70
C ASP A 57 6.24 -9.42 9.43
N ASN A 58 5.73 -9.29 8.19
CA ASN A 58 5.00 -8.14 7.67
C ASN A 58 5.79 -6.83 7.80
N GLY A 59 7.13 -6.89 7.81
CA GLY A 59 8.03 -5.80 8.15
C GLY A 59 8.01 -4.62 7.18
N PHE A 60 9.07 -3.82 7.19
CA PHE A 60 9.16 -2.59 6.42
C PHE A 60 10.46 -2.47 5.63
N ILE A 61 10.46 -1.57 4.66
CA ILE A 61 11.64 -1.10 3.95
C ILE A 61 12.15 0.17 4.61
N SER A 62 13.40 0.15 5.08
CA SER A 62 14.03 1.33 5.69
C SER A 62 14.60 2.30 4.64
N PRO A 63 14.83 3.57 4.99
CA PRO A 63 15.45 4.55 4.10
C PRO A 63 16.78 4.13 3.48
N ALA A 64 17.59 3.35 4.20
CA ALA A 64 18.85 2.80 3.69
C ALA A 64 18.66 1.89 2.44
N ALA A 65 17.45 1.37 2.22
CA ALA A 65 17.11 0.50 1.10
C ALA A 65 16.36 1.21 -0.04
N TYR A 66 16.18 2.54 0.00
CA TYR A 66 15.43 3.28 -1.02
C TYR A 66 15.99 3.21 -2.44
N THR A 67 17.29 2.94 -2.59
CA THR A 67 17.92 2.77 -3.91
C THR A 67 17.91 1.32 -4.40
N THR A 68 17.34 0.39 -3.62
CA THR A 68 17.27 -1.03 -3.94
C THR A 68 15.94 -1.40 -4.58
N SER A 69 15.85 -2.60 -5.16
CA SER A 69 14.62 -3.09 -5.77
C SER A 69 13.49 -3.40 -4.77
N ASP A 70 13.77 -3.42 -3.47
CA ASP A 70 12.77 -3.75 -2.44
C ASP A 70 11.82 -2.59 -2.16
N ILE A 71 12.22 -1.34 -2.39
CA ILE A 71 11.32 -0.18 -2.22
C ILE A 71 10.20 -0.12 -3.28
N ILE A 72 10.33 -0.91 -4.36
CA ILE A 72 9.38 -0.91 -5.48
C ILE A 72 8.06 -1.54 -5.02
N CYS A 73 8.09 -2.78 -4.53
CA CYS A 73 6.90 -3.57 -4.19
C CYS A 73 7.07 -4.44 -2.94
N HIS A 74 8.01 -4.09 -2.05
CA HIS A 74 8.46 -4.82 -0.85
C HIS A 74 9.65 -5.77 -1.07
N VAL A 75 10.12 -6.32 0.07
CA VAL A 75 11.28 -7.22 0.17
C VAL A 75 11.11 -8.43 -0.74
N ASP A 76 12.07 -8.62 -1.64
CA ASP A 76 12.11 -9.76 -2.56
C ASP A 76 10.86 -9.90 -3.44
N ALA A 77 10.16 -8.78 -3.70
CA ALA A 77 8.89 -8.84 -4.38
C ALA A 77 9.01 -9.33 -5.83
N ALA A 78 8.06 -10.13 -6.30
CA ALA A 78 7.97 -10.60 -7.68
C ALA A 78 6.57 -10.37 -8.27
N PRO A 79 6.45 -10.19 -9.60
CA PRO A 79 5.17 -9.91 -10.24
C PRO A 79 4.07 -10.92 -9.91
N ALA A 80 2.86 -10.44 -9.66
CA ALA A 80 1.68 -11.28 -9.47
C ALA A 80 1.32 -12.04 -10.75
N GLN A 81 0.66 -13.19 -10.61
CA GLN A 81 0.40 -14.08 -11.75
C GLN A 81 -0.82 -13.68 -12.60
N ILE A 82 -1.68 -12.82 -12.08
CA ILE A 82 -2.97 -12.42 -12.66
C ILE A 82 -3.31 -10.98 -12.26
N GLU A 83 -4.24 -10.36 -12.97
CA GLU A 83 -4.70 -9.00 -12.70
C GLU A 83 -6.18 -8.95 -12.31
N ALA A 84 -6.54 -7.95 -11.50
CA ALA A 84 -7.93 -7.62 -11.22
C ALA A 84 -8.49 -6.70 -12.34
N PRO A 85 -9.54 -7.09 -13.06
CA PRO A 85 -10.24 -6.19 -13.97
C PRO A 85 -10.82 -4.97 -13.24
N VAL A 86 -10.59 -3.78 -13.77
CA VAL A 86 -11.18 -2.53 -13.27
C VAL A 86 -11.37 -1.53 -14.40
N LYS A 87 -12.40 -0.69 -14.32
CA LYS A 87 -12.61 0.38 -15.30
C LYS A 87 -11.68 1.57 -15.00
N ALA A 88 -11.28 2.31 -16.03
CA ALA A 88 -10.82 3.68 -15.81
C ALA A 88 -11.97 4.50 -15.19
N GLY A 89 -11.70 5.23 -14.11
CA GLY A 89 -12.74 5.82 -13.25
C GLY A 89 -13.37 4.85 -12.23
N GLY A 90 -13.02 3.56 -12.31
CA GLY A 90 -13.41 2.53 -11.36
C GLY A 90 -12.66 2.66 -10.03
N LYS A 91 -13.16 1.92 -9.03
CA LYS A 91 -12.61 1.96 -7.66
C LYS A 91 -11.83 0.69 -7.35
N VAL A 92 -10.73 0.86 -6.65
CA VAL A 92 -9.97 -0.23 -6.03
C VAL A 92 -9.87 0.07 -4.54
N GLU A 93 -10.47 -0.78 -3.73
CA GLU A 93 -10.28 -0.79 -2.28
C GLU A 93 -9.11 -1.73 -1.95
N LEU A 94 -8.15 -1.28 -1.15
CA LEU A 94 -7.05 -2.08 -0.63
C LEU A 94 -7.30 -2.39 0.84
N GLN A 95 -7.23 -3.66 1.21
CA GLN A 95 -7.53 -4.14 2.56
C GLN A 95 -6.27 -4.64 3.25
N TRP A 96 -5.89 -3.99 4.34
CA TRP A 96 -4.74 -4.37 5.13
C TRP A 96 -5.10 -5.38 6.21
N THR A 97 -4.11 -6.17 6.60
CA THR A 97 -4.09 -6.76 7.95
C THR A 97 -4.25 -5.65 9.00
N PRO A 98 -4.70 -5.94 10.24
CA PRO A 98 -4.89 -4.91 11.27
C PRO A 98 -3.69 -3.97 11.40
N TRP A 99 -3.90 -2.67 11.14
CA TRP A 99 -2.84 -1.67 11.14
C TRP A 99 -2.61 -1.14 12.56
N PRO A 100 -1.34 -1.03 13.04
CA PRO A 100 -1.09 -0.55 14.39
C PRO A 100 -1.39 0.94 14.53
N VAL A 101 -2.17 1.31 15.54
CA VAL A 101 -2.55 2.72 15.81
C VAL A 101 -1.37 3.65 16.06
N SER A 102 -0.22 3.12 16.49
CA SER A 102 1.00 3.91 16.67
C SER A 102 1.72 4.23 15.36
N HIS A 103 1.41 3.53 14.26
CA HIS A 103 2.08 3.65 12.96
C HIS A 103 1.41 4.73 12.11
N LYS A 104 1.39 5.96 12.64
CA LYS A 104 0.86 7.14 11.96
C LYS A 104 1.74 7.55 10.79
N GLY A 105 1.12 8.07 9.74
CA GLY A 105 1.79 8.55 8.54
C GLY A 105 0.90 8.58 7.29
N PRO A 106 1.47 8.94 6.13
CA PRO A 106 0.74 9.05 4.89
C PRO A 106 0.34 7.71 4.29
N VAL A 107 -0.69 7.76 3.45
CA VAL A 107 -1.10 6.72 2.51
C VAL A 107 -0.96 7.30 1.10
N ILE A 108 -0.25 6.58 0.21
CA ILE A 108 0.13 7.09 -1.11
C ILE A 108 0.01 5.99 -2.16
N ASP A 109 -0.54 6.33 -3.32
CA ASP A 109 -0.82 5.37 -4.38
C ASP A 109 -0.26 5.82 -5.72
N TYR A 110 0.27 4.85 -6.47
CA TYR A 110 0.93 5.05 -7.74
C TYR A 110 0.50 4.00 -8.75
N LEU A 111 0.41 4.39 -10.02
CA LEU A 111 0.25 3.46 -11.13
C LEU A 111 1.53 3.42 -11.98
N ALA A 112 1.85 2.24 -12.50
CA ALA A 112 2.82 2.06 -13.58
C ALA A 112 2.23 1.13 -14.64
N ASN A 113 2.33 1.51 -15.91
CA ASN A 113 1.89 0.64 -17.01
C ASN A 113 2.97 -0.43 -17.27
N CYS A 114 2.56 -1.70 -17.35
CA CYS A 114 3.47 -2.82 -17.65
C CYS A 114 3.93 -2.84 -19.12
N ASN A 115 3.23 -2.09 -19.99
CA ASN A 115 3.41 -2.04 -21.44
C ASN A 115 3.38 -3.44 -22.09
N GLY A 116 2.55 -4.31 -21.53
CA GLY A 116 2.50 -5.74 -21.83
C GLY A 116 1.87 -6.49 -20.65
N PRO A 117 1.99 -7.82 -20.62
CA PRO A 117 1.53 -8.64 -19.50
C PRO A 117 2.30 -8.31 -18.21
N CYS A 118 1.60 -8.09 -17.10
CA CYS A 118 2.26 -7.70 -15.85
C CYS A 118 2.95 -8.87 -15.15
N GLU A 119 2.54 -10.11 -15.41
CA GLU A 119 3.10 -11.33 -14.80
C GLU A 119 4.55 -11.61 -15.23
N THR A 120 5.02 -10.97 -16.31
CA THR A 120 6.40 -11.10 -16.81
C THR A 120 7.19 -9.79 -16.74
N VAL A 121 6.64 -8.75 -16.11
CA VAL A 121 7.27 -7.42 -16.13
C VAL A 121 8.56 -7.38 -15.31
N ASP A 122 9.61 -6.75 -15.84
CA ASP A 122 10.77 -6.36 -15.05
C ASP A 122 10.39 -5.17 -14.17
N LYS A 123 10.21 -5.44 -12.86
CA LYS A 123 9.79 -4.42 -11.88
C LYS A 123 10.70 -3.20 -11.84
N THR A 124 11.98 -3.34 -12.21
CA THR A 124 12.96 -2.24 -12.22
C THR A 124 12.79 -1.30 -13.41
N LYS A 125 11.98 -1.67 -14.40
CA LYS A 125 11.67 -0.85 -15.59
C LYS A 125 10.36 -0.08 -15.46
N LEU A 126 9.52 -0.43 -14.50
CA LEU A 126 8.25 0.25 -14.24
C LEU A 126 8.48 1.74 -13.95
N GLN A 127 7.70 2.60 -14.62
CA GLN A 127 7.71 4.04 -14.44
C GLN A 127 6.40 4.47 -13.79
N TRP A 128 6.50 5.04 -12.59
CA TRP A 128 5.37 5.25 -11.69
C TRP A 128 4.91 6.71 -11.69
N PHE A 129 3.61 6.93 -11.71
CA PHE A 129 3.00 8.25 -11.48
C PHE A 129 2.01 8.16 -10.32
N LYS A 130 1.98 9.20 -9.48
CA LYS A 130 1.17 9.23 -8.26
C LYS A 130 -0.29 9.55 -8.60
N ILE A 131 -1.23 8.79 -8.06
CA ILE A 131 -2.68 8.95 -8.33
C ILE A 131 -3.53 9.26 -7.09
N ASP A 132 -3.01 9.02 -5.89
CA ASP A 132 -3.65 9.43 -4.64
C ASP A 132 -2.58 9.72 -3.59
N GLN A 133 -2.88 10.64 -2.67
CA GLN A 133 -2.03 10.89 -1.51
C GLN A 133 -2.81 11.57 -0.38
N VAL A 134 -2.68 11.05 0.83
CA VAL A 134 -3.17 11.68 2.06
C VAL A 134 -2.10 11.55 3.14
N GLY A 135 -1.62 12.70 3.63
CA GLY A 135 -0.64 12.79 4.71
C GLY A 135 -1.28 13.18 6.04
N LEU A 136 -0.77 14.25 6.65
CA LEU A 136 -1.35 14.88 7.81
C LEU A 136 -2.62 15.65 7.43
N ILE A 137 -3.76 15.25 8.00
CA ILE A 137 -5.09 15.85 7.76
C ILE A 137 -5.35 16.99 8.75
N SER A 138 -5.05 16.76 10.02
CA SER A 138 -5.18 17.79 11.06
C SER A 138 -4.02 17.71 12.04
N PRO A 139 -3.15 18.74 12.13
CA PRO A 139 -2.01 18.75 13.05
C PRO A 139 -2.41 18.77 14.53
N THR A 140 -3.63 19.19 14.84
CA THR A 140 -4.11 19.44 16.20
C THR A 140 -5.18 18.46 16.67
N ALA A 141 -5.70 17.60 15.80
CA ALA A 141 -6.61 16.53 16.18
C ALA A 141 -5.82 15.31 16.66
N GLU A 142 -6.30 14.62 17.70
CA GLU A 142 -5.63 13.47 18.32
C GLU A 142 -4.21 13.75 18.86
N THR A 143 -3.67 12.79 19.61
CA THR A 143 -2.25 12.86 19.99
C THR A 143 -1.40 12.62 18.74
N SER A 144 -0.50 13.56 18.41
CA SER A 144 0.34 13.54 17.20
C SER A 144 -0.41 13.68 15.87
N GLY A 145 -1.57 14.34 15.85
CA GLY A 145 -2.27 14.65 14.60
C GLY A 145 -3.16 13.51 14.08
N LEU A 146 -4.07 13.89 13.19
CA LEU A 146 -4.89 12.99 12.38
C LEU A 146 -4.25 12.78 11.02
N TRP A 147 -4.02 11.53 10.63
CA TRP A 147 -3.28 11.12 9.43
C TRP A 147 -4.13 10.24 8.51
N GLY A 148 -3.68 10.06 7.27
CA GLY A 148 -4.28 9.09 6.34
C GLY A 148 -4.42 7.69 6.93
N THR A 149 -3.41 7.23 7.67
CA THR A 149 -3.45 5.94 8.39
C THR A 149 -4.53 5.84 9.46
N ASP A 150 -4.89 6.94 10.13
CA ASP A 150 -6.00 6.93 11.10
C ASP A 150 -7.35 6.75 10.38
N VAL A 151 -7.51 7.39 9.21
CA VAL A 151 -8.67 7.21 8.34
C VAL A 151 -8.74 5.78 7.80
N LEU A 152 -7.61 5.20 7.39
CA LEU A 152 -7.50 3.80 6.97
C LEU A 152 -7.97 2.84 8.08
N ILE A 153 -7.50 3.03 9.31
CA ILE A 153 -7.91 2.22 10.46
C ILE A 153 -9.43 2.35 10.70
N ALA A 154 -9.94 3.58 10.69
CA ALA A 154 -11.37 3.86 10.91
C ALA A 154 -12.27 3.22 9.84
N ASN A 155 -11.76 3.04 8.62
CA ASN A 155 -12.45 2.35 7.53
C ASN A 155 -12.20 0.84 7.52
N ASN A 156 -12.01 0.23 8.69
CA ASN A 156 -11.76 -1.21 8.84
C ASN A 156 -10.45 -1.67 8.16
N ASN A 157 -9.38 -0.89 8.35
CA ASN A 157 -8.06 -1.11 7.76
C ASN A 157 -8.08 -1.16 6.23
N SER A 158 -8.90 -0.31 5.59
CA SER A 158 -8.97 -0.22 4.14
C SER A 158 -8.79 1.18 3.60
N TRP A 159 -8.37 1.24 2.33
CA TRP A 159 -8.16 2.47 1.59
C TRP A 159 -8.75 2.36 0.19
N THR A 160 -9.55 3.32 -0.24
CA THR A 160 -10.12 3.30 -1.59
C THR A 160 -9.41 4.31 -2.49
N VAL A 161 -8.92 3.84 -3.62
CA VAL A 161 -8.43 4.68 -4.72
C VAL A 161 -9.39 4.66 -5.89
N THR A 162 -9.45 5.75 -6.64
CA THR A 162 -10.15 5.80 -7.93
C THR A 162 -9.12 5.86 -9.04
N ILE A 163 -9.22 4.93 -9.98
CA ILE A 163 -8.36 4.91 -11.16
C ILE A 163 -8.68 6.16 -11.99
N PRO A 164 -7.70 7.00 -12.37
CA PRO A 164 -7.97 8.15 -13.24
C PRO A 164 -8.76 7.74 -14.49
N SER A 165 -9.80 8.49 -14.83
CA SER A 165 -10.72 8.09 -15.93
C SER A 165 -10.12 8.28 -17.33
N ASP A 166 -9.05 9.07 -17.42
CA ASP A 166 -8.42 9.50 -18.68
C ASP A 166 -7.22 8.66 -19.08
N ILE A 167 -6.72 7.76 -18.23
CA ILE A 167 -5.58 6.89 -18.58
C ILE A 167 -5.96 5.88 -19.66
N ALA A 168 -4.97 5.56 -20.48
CA ALA A 168 -5.10 4.55 -21.52
C ALA A 168 -5.47 3.17 -20.94
N THR A 169 -6.23 2.40 -21.72
CA THR A 169 -6.44 0.97 -21.45
C THR A 169 -5.09 0.24 -21.43
N GLY A 170 -4.93 -0.72 -20.52
CA GLY A 170 -3.75 -1.58 -20.44
C GLY A 170 -3.64 -2.35 -19.13
N ASN A 171 -2.55 -3.11 -18.99
CA ASN A 171 -2.19 -3.77 -17.74
C ASN A 171 -1.28 -2.84 -16.93
N TYR A 172 -1.65 -2.61 -15.68
CA TYR A 172 -0.96 -1.70 -14.79
C TYR A 172 -0.63 -2.41 -13.48
N VAL A 173 0.41 -1.93 -12.81
CA VAL A 173 0.65 -2.22 -11.40
C VAL A 173 0.16 -1.01 -10.60
N LEU A 174 -0.67 -1.26 -9.59
CA LEU A 174 -0.96 -0.30 -8.53
C LEU A 174 -0.01 -0.58 -7.36
N ARG A 175 0.80 0.41 -7.00
CA ARG A 175 1.65 0.41 -5.80
C ARG A 175 0.97 1.28 -4.75
N HIS A 176 0.60 0.64 -3.66
CA HIS A 176 0.01 1.27 -2.48
C HIS A 176 1.04 1.26 -1.35
N GLU A 177 1.28 2.40 -0.73
CA GLU A 177 2.31 2.55 0.29
C GLU A 177 1.81 3.31 1.51
N ILE A 178 2.09 2.75 2.68
CA ILE A 178 2.05 3.47 3.95
C ILE A 178 3.49 3.78 4.36
N ILE A 179 3.73 4.97 4.91
CA ILE A 179 5.02 5.32 5.53
C ILE A 179 4.77 5.58 7.02
N ALA A 180 5.20 4.68 7.91
CA ALA A 180 5.05 4.90 9.35
C ALA A 180 6.15 5.85 9.87
N LEU A 181 5.74 6.87 10.61
CA LEU A 181 6.60 7.99 11.03
C LEU A 181 6.93 8.00 12.53
N HIS A 182 6.50 6.97 13.28
CA HIS A 182 6.64 6.92 14.73
C HIS A 182 8.11 6.90 15.22
N SER A 183 9.05 6.57 14.33
CA SER A 183 10.50 6.62 14.59
C SER A 183 11.24 7.58 13.64
N ALA A 184 10.52 8.34 12.81
CA ALA A 184 11.08 9.10 11.68
C ALA A 184 11.89 10.35 12.07
N SER A 185 12.00 10.68 13.36
CA SER A 185 12.89 11.77 13.81
C SER A 185 14.37 11.50 13.48
N SER A 186 14.72 10.23 13.29
CA SER A 186 16.04 9.79 12.85
C SER A 186 16.06 9.51 11.35
N VAL A 187 17.18 9.80 10.67
CA VAL A 187 17.39 9.67 9.21
C VAL A 187 16.98 8.30 8.63
N ASN A 188 17.10 7.22 9.41
CA ASN A 188 16.73 5.87 8.97
C ASN A 188 15.52 5.30 9.73
N GLY A 189 14.71 6.17 10.34
CA GLY A 189 13.64 5.77 11.25
C GLY A 189 12.25 5.73 10.62
N ALA A 190 12.06 6.30 9.42
CA ALA A 190 10.85 6.05 8.64
C ALA A 190 10.75 4.58 8.24
N GLN A 191 9.53 4.08 8.09
CA GLN A 191 9.27 2.69 7.74
C GLN A 191 8.28 2.65 6.58
N ASN A 192 8.74 2.17 5.42
CA ASN A 192 7.93 2.14 4.21
C ASN A 192 7.33 0.76 4.00
N TYR A 193 6.05 0.71 3.66
CA TYR A 193 5.29 -0.51 3.43
C TYR A 193 4.70 -0.51 2.01
N PRO A 194 5.54 -0.58 0.96
CA PRO A 194 5.04 -0.63 -0.42
C PRO A 194 4.47 -2.01 -0.74
N GLN A 195 3.22 -2.06 -1.17
CA GLN A 195 2.52 -3.27 -1.59
C GLN A 195 2.00 -3.08 -3.02
N CYS A 196 2.17 -4.09 -3.87
CA CYS A 196 1.79 -4.00 -5.29
C CYS A 196 0.71 -5.00 -5.66
N VAL A 197 -0.20 -4.57 -6.54
CA VAL A 197 -1.24 -5.42 -7.14
C VAL A 197 -1.31 -5.17 -8.65
N ASN A 198 -1.58 -6.21 -9.43
CA ASN A 198 -1.80 -6.04 -10.87
C ASN A 198 -3.27 -5.72 -11.18
N LEU A 199 -3.49 -4.79 -12.10
CA LEU A 199 -4.79 -4.32 -12.56
C LEU A 199 -4.89 -4.40 -14.09
N ALA A 200 -6.00 -4.93 -14.57
CA ALA A 200 -6.39 -4.92 -15.97
C ALA A 200 -7.36 -3.74 -16.19
N ILE A 201 -6.82 -2.57 -16.54
CA ILE A 201 -7.57 -1.32 -16.62
C ILE A 201 -8.18 -1.14 -18.00
N LYS A 202 -9.51 -0.97 -18.08
CA LYS A 202 -10.25 -0.74 -19.33
C LYS A 202 -11.02 0.58 -19.33
N GLY A 203 -10.86 1.36 -20.39
CA GLY A 203 -11.53 2.65 -20.55
C GLY A 203 -11.32 3.27 -21.93
N THR A 204 -11.90 4.45 -22.14
CA THR A 204 -11.77 5.22 -23.38
C THR A 204 -10.67 6.30 -23.30
N GLY A 205 -9.98 6.38 -22.16
CA GLY A 205 -8.88 7.31 -21.95
C GLY A 205 -7.69 7.03 -22.88
N THR A 206 -6.84 8.04 -23.05
CA THR A 206 -5.64 7.99 -23.89
C THR A 206 -4.40 8.54 -23.19
N ALA A 207 -4.53 9.03 -21.96
CA ALA A 207 -3.42 9.62 -21.22
C ALA A 207 -2.38 8.55 -20.87
N LYS A 208 -1.11 8.93 -21.02
CA LYS A 208 0.06 8.13 -20.66
C LYS A 208 0.98 9.01 -19.80
N PRO A 209 0.66 9.20 -18.52
CA PRO A 209 1.43 10.08 -17.66
C PRO A 209 2.90 9.65 -17.63
N ALA A 210 3.82 10.61 -17.69
CA ALA A 210 5.23 10.32 -17.50
C ALA A 210 5.45 9.82 -16.07
N GLY A 211 6.16 8.70 -15.92
CA GLY A 211 6.48 8.11 -14.63
C GLY A 211 7.94 8.32 -14.21
N VAL A 212 8.24 7.93 -12.98
CA VAL A 212 9.57 7.97 -12.36
C VAL A 212 9.88 6.59 -11.76
N SER A 213 11.15 6.18 -11.73
CA SER A 213 11.55 4.96 -11.02
C SER A 213 11.26 5.07 -9.52
N ALA A 214 10.68 4.03 -8.92
CA ALA A 214 10.42 4.00 -7.47
C ALA A 214 11.72 4.09 -6.64
N THR A 215 12.84 3.63 -7.19
CA THR A 215 14.17 3.70 -6.54
C THR A 215 14.76 5.12 -6.47
N SER A 216 14.06 6.12 -7.00
CA SER A 216 14.43 7.53 -6.92
C SER A 216 13.33 8.39 -6.28
N PHE A 217 12.30 7.78 -5.68
CA PHE A 217 11.22 8.53 -5.05
C PHE A 217 11.68 9.35 -3.84
N TYR A 218 12.58 8.77 -3.06
CA TYR A 218 12.86 9.22 -1.70
C TYR A 218 14.36 9.29 -1.43
N THR A 219 14.76 10.24 -0.59
CA THR A 219 16.04 10.24 0.10
C THR A 219 15.82 10.09 1.62
N PRO A 220 16.80 9.56 2.37
CA PRO A 220 16.67 9.43 3.83
C PRO A 220 16.44 10.75 4.59
N THR A 221 16.74 11.89 3.97
CA THR A 221 16.64 13.23 4.57
C THR A 221 15.52 14.08 3.98
N ASP A 222 14.66 13.52 3.12
CA ASP A 222 13.52 14.26 2.61
C ASP A 222 12.63 14.72 3.78
N PRO A 223 12.03 15.93 3.74
CA PRO A 223 11.26 16.46 4.88
C PRO A 223 10.06 15.60 5.31
N GLY A 224 9.52 14.79 4.41
CA GLY A 224 8.45 13.83 4.70
C GLY A 224 8.93 12.46 5.20
N ILE A 225 10.23 12.19 5.09
CA ILE A 225 10.88 10.94 5.49
C ILE A 225 11.59 11.13 6.84
N GLN A 226 12.47 12.13 6.96
CA GLN A 226 13.04 12.50 8.25
C GLN A 226 12.12 13.54 8.91
N PHE A 227 11.18 13.04 9.71
CA PHE A 227 10.07 13.83 10.25
C PHE A 227 9.84 13.54 11.73
N SER A 228 9.71 14.59 12.56
CA SER A 228 9.36 14.43 13.98
C SER A 228 7.84 14.40 14.16
N LEU A 229 7.28 13.21 14.40
CA LEU A 229 5.86 13.00 14.68
C LEU A 229 5.42 13.55 16.06
N TYR A 230 6.37 13.67 16.98
CA TYR A 230 6.10 14.10 18.35
C TYR A 230 6.49 15.56 18.52
N GLY A 231 5.56 16.35 19.07
CA GLY A 231 5.71 17.80 19.27
C GLY A 231 4.61 18.59 18.55
N THR A 232 4.86 19.89 18.36
CA THR A 232 3.94 20.77 17.63
C THR A 232 4.03 20.49 16.14
N LEU A 233 3.00 19.85 15.60
CA LEU A 233 2.85 19.65 14.15
C LEU A 233 2.21 20.89 13.52
N THR A 234 2.63 21.24 12.31
CA THR A 234 2.04 22.36 11.55
C THR A 234 1.64 21.90 10.15
N SER A 235 2.55 21.23 9.45
CA SER A 235 2.35 20.68 8.12
C SER A 235 3.17 19.40 7.92
N TYR A 236 2.86 18.68 6.85
CA TYR A 236 3.61 17.51 6.42
C TYR A 236 3.81 17.58 4.90
N THR A 237 5.06 17.45 4.45
CA THR A 237 5.39 17.33 3.04
C THR A 237 5.26 15.88 2.62
N ILE A 238 4.28 15.56 1.80
CA ILE A 238 4.14 14.20 1.26
C ILE A 238 5.30 13.92 0.30
N PRO A 239 6.10 12.86 0.53
CA PRO A 239 7.29 12.58 -0.27
C PRO A 239 6.93 11.99 -1.64
N GLY A 240 7.94 11.84 -2.51
CA GLY A 240 7.78 11.23 -3.83
C GLY A 240 7.37 12.21 -4.94
N PRO A 241 7.09 11.72 -6.16
CA PRO A 241 6.76 12.57 -7.31
C PRO A 241 5.46 13.36 -7.10
N ALA A 242 5.26 14.40 -7.92
CA ALA A 242 4.04 15.19 -7.89
C ALA A 242 2.80 14.33 -8.22
N LEU A 243 1.65 14.71 -7.64
CA LEU A 243 0.37 14.09 -7.96
C LEU A 243 0.02 14.32 -9.44
N TYR A 244 -0.41 13.26 -10.13
CA TYR A 244 -0.88 13.34 -11.50
C TYR A 244 -2.06 14.33 -11.60
N SER A 245 -2.07 15.17 -12.64
CA SER A 245 -3.12 16.20 -12.81
C SER A 245 -4.52 15.64 -13.04
N GLY A 246 -4.64 14.39 -13.52
CA GLY A 246 -5.90 13.67 -13.66
C GLY A 246 -6.23 12.76 -12.46
N ALA A 247 -5.45 12.84 -11.37
CA ALA A 247 -5.75 12.13 -10.13
C ALA A 247 -7.11 12.55 -9.57
N ILE A 248 -7.81 11.59 -8.97
CA ILE A 248 -9.16 11.78 -8.44
C ILE A 248 -9.09 11.63 -6.93
N SER A 249 -9.33 12.72 -6.19
CA SER A 249 -9.44 12.67 -4.74
C SER A 249 -10.68 11.88 -4.32
N VAL A 250 -10.48 10.91 -3.42
CA VAL A 250 -11.55 10.07 -2.88
C VAL A 250 -11.87 10.48 -1.46
N THR A 251 -13.15 10.78 -1.19
CA THR A 251 -13.63 10.85 0.19
C THR A 251 -13.68 9.44 0.77
N GLN A 252 -12.78 9.17 1.70
CA GLN A 252 -12.69 7.87 2.36
C GLN A 252 -13.89 7.64 3.29
N THR A 253 -14.53 6.49 3.16
CA THR A 253 -15.66 6.04 4.00
C THR A 253 -15.56 4.53 4.17
N LEU A 254 -16.26 3.97 5.17
CA LEU A 254 -16.34 2.52 5.34
C LEU A 254 -16.88 1.89 4.04
N PRO A 255 -16.14 0.97 3.41
CA PRO A 255 -16.56 0.39 2.14
C PRO A 255 -17.76 -0.54 2.29
N ALA A 256 -18.49 -0.71 1.19
CA ALA A 256 -19.53 -1.73 1.11
C ALA A 256 -18.89 -3.12 1.03
N ALA A 257 -19.63 -4.15 1.45
CA ALA A 257 -19.18 -5.53 1.26
C ALA A 257 -18.96 -5.84 -0.24
N PRO A 258 -17.96 -6.65 -0.59
CA PRO A 258 -17.77 -7.13 -1.96
C PRO A 258 -19.04 -7.82 -2.46
N THR A 259 -19.34 -7.65 -3.74
CA THR A 259 -20.49 -8.28 -4.41
C THR A 259 -20.19 -9.72 -4.82
N ALA A 260 -18.91 -10.07 -5.00
CA ALA A 260 -18.41 -11.42 -5.26
C ALA A 260 -16.90 -11.53 -4.96
N SER A 261 -16.33 -12.71 -5.18
CA SER A 261 -14.88 -12.97 -5.16
C SER A 261 -14.45 -13.67 -6.46
N ALA A 262 -13.24 -13.41 -6.94
CA ALA A 262 -12.68 -14.04 -8.14
C ALA A 262 -11.16 -14.16 -8.06
N THR A 263 -10.57 -14.94 -8.97
CA THR A 263 -9.11 -15.11 -9.04
C THR A 263 -8.47 -13.97 -9.84
N GLY A 264 -8.96 -13.62 -11.03
CA GLY A 264 -8.41 -12.54 -11.86
C GLY A 264 -8.42 -12.92 -13.35
N VAL A 265 -7.73 -12.13 -14.18
CA VAL A 265 -7.45 -12.41 -15.61
C VAL A 265 -5.94 -12.39 -15.88
N TYR A 266 -5.51 -12.75 -17.09
CA TYR A 266 -4.09 -12.73 -17.48
C TYR A 266 -3.64 -11.46 -18.21
N THR A 267 -4.56 -10.79 -18.91
CA THR A 267 -4.33 -9.48 -19.54
C THR A 267 -5.67 -8.79 -19.83
N VAL A 268 -5.64 -7.49 -20.12
CA VAL A 268 -6.72 -6.80 -20.82
C VAL A 268 -6.82 -7.32 -22.26
N SER A 269 -8.00 -7.82 -22.62
CA SER A 269 -8.42 -8.11 -24.00
C SER A 269 -8.86 -6.86 -24.77
#